data_AF-A0A3B8VV20-F1
#
_entry.id   AF-A0A3B8VV20-F1
#
_cell.length_a   1.000
_cell.length_b   1.000
_cell.length_c   1.000
_cell.angle_alpha   90.00
_cell.angle_beta   90.00
_cell.angle_gamma   90.00
#
_symmetry.space_group_name_H-M   'P 1'
#
loop_
_entity.id
_entity.type
_entity.pdbx_description
1 polymer ?
#
loop_
_entity_poly.entity_id
_entity_poly.type
_entity_poly.pdbx_seq_one_letter_code
_entity_poly.pdbx_strand_id
1 'polypeptide(L)'
;EKIPSRPHYLLLDAFSIPEINLPQMAIKKGDAISLSIAAASIAAKVERDRLMVRYASAYPQYDFANNKGYGTPAHLTAITKFGPTPVHRLTFKRVRESASGESSDAATIGRHTEQIVVTHLRF
;
A
#
# COMPACT_ATOMS: atom_id res chain seq x y z
N GLU A 1 -20.13 2.16 4.44
CA GLU A 1 -21.38 2.31 5.19
C GLU A 1 -21.11 3.19 6.41
N LYS A 2 -22.04 4.09 6.77
CA LYS A 2 -21.86 5.04 7.88
C LYS A 2 -22.51 4.46 9.13
N ILE A 3 -21.87 4.55 10.29
CA ILE A 3 -22.44 4.01 11.54
C ILE A 3 -23.73 4.80 11.86
N PRO A 4 -24.87 4.10 12.07
CA PRO A 4 -26.19 4.75 12.15
C PRO A 4 -26.40 5.56 13.44
N SER A 5 -25.67 5.25 14.52
CA SER A 5 -25.75 5.97 15.79
C SER A 5 -24.36 6.31 16.34
N ARG A 6 -24.25 7.41 17.08
CA ARG A 6 -22.98 7.83 17.71
C ARG A 6 -22.54 6.78 18.75
N PRO A 7 -21.32 6.24 18.68
CA PRO A 7 -20.82 5.33 19.70
C PRO A 7 -20.51 6.08 21.01
N HIS A 8 -20.67 5.39 22.14
CA HIS A 8 -20.35 5.92 23.48
C HIS A 8 -18.91 5.62 23.91
N TYR A 9 -18.26 4.62 23.30
CA TYR A 9 -16.91 4.17 23.63
C TYR A 9 -16.22 3.61 22.38
N LEU A 10 -14.90 3.76 22.29
CA LEU A 10 -14.09 3.24 21.17
C LEU A 10 -13.11 2.16 21.65
N LEU A 11 -13.10 1.02 20.95
CA LEU A 11 -12.06 0.02 21.06
C LEU A 11 -11.17 0.13 19.83
N LEU A 12 -9.89 0.39 20.03
CA LEU A 12 -8.94 0.68 18.96
C LEU A 12 -7.81 -0.34 18.96
N ASP A 13 -7.33 -0.70 17.78
CA ASP A 13 -6.16 -1.57 17.65
C ASP A 13 -4.88 -0.73 17.79
N ALA A 14 -4.08 -1.07 18.80
CA ALA A 14 -2.76 -0.54 19.14
C ALA A 14 -2.65 0.92 19.62
N PHE A 15 -3.47 1.88 19.16
CA PHE A 15 -3.30 3.30 19.52
C PHE A 15 -4.63 4.06 19.71
N SER A 16 -4.58 5.10 20.53
CA SER A 16 -5.69 6.04 20.71
C SER A 16 -5.64 7.16 19.67
N ILE A 17 -6.78 7.80 19.39
CA ILE A 17 -6.88 8.90 18.43
C ILE A 17 -7.07 10.21 19.22
N PRO A 18 -6.04 11.07 19.30
CA PRO A 18 -6.09 12.29 20.12
C PRO A 18 -7.22 13.26 19.74
N GLU A 19 -7.59 13.31 18.46
CA GLU A 19 -8.58 14.23 17.93
C GLU A 19 -10.03 13.84 18.25
N ILE A 20 -10.25 12.63 18.79
CA ILE A 20 -11.59 12.12 19.08
C ILE A 20 -11.90 12.21 20.59
N ASN A 21 -12.78 13.15 20.94
CA ASN A 21 -13.36 13.27 22.29
C ASN A 21 -14.47 12.24 22.54
N LEU A 22 -14.10 10.96 22.52
CA LEU A 22 -14.89 9.86 23.06
C LEU A 22 -13.99 9.02 23.97
N PRO A 23 -14.55 8.42 25.05
CA PRO A 23 -13.84 7.41 25.82
C PRO A 23 -13.29 6.31 24.90
N GLN A 24 -12.01 6.00 25.04
CA GLN A 24 -11.31 5.11 24.11
C GLN A 24 -10.29 4.23 24.83
N MET A 25 -10.15 2.99 24.36
CA MET A 25 -9.18 2.02 24.83
C MET A 25 -8.40 1.45 23.64
N ALA A 26 -7.08 1.66 23.67
CA ALA A 26 -6.14 1.05 22.75
C ALA A 26 -5.76 -0.36 23.24
N ILE A 27 -5.99 -1.36 22.41
CA ILE A 27 -5.69 -2.77 22.71
C ILE A 27 -4.61 -3.23 21.75
N LYS A 28 -3.47 -3.71 22.25
CA LYS A 28 -2.44 -4.32 21.40
C LYS A 28 -2.98 -5.63 20.84
N LYS A 29 -2.88 -5.82 19.51
CA LYS A 29 -3.47 -6.98 18.81
C LYS A 29 -4.96 -7.10 19.11
N GLY A 30 -5.66 -5.97 19.01
CA GLY A 30 -7.05 -5.84 19.40
C GLY A 30 -7.97 -6.74 18.57
N ASP A 31 -7.59 -7.03 17.34
CA ASP A 31 -8.29 -7.95 16.43
C ASP A 31 -8.34 -9.40 16.95
N ALA A 32 -7.31 -9.85 17.67
CA ALA A 32 -7.27 -11.17 18.27
C ALA A 32 -8.07 -11.27 19.58
N ILE A 33 -8.47 -10.14 20.17
CA ILE A 33 -9.07 -10.07 21.51
C ILE A 33 -10.53 -9.60 21.45
N SER A 34 -10.85 -8.64 20.58
CA SER A 34 -12.15 -7.98 20.50
C SER A 34 -12.85 -8.31 19.19
N LEU A 35 -14.07 -8.84 19.27
CA LEU A 35 -14.91 -9.14 18.11
C LEU A 35 -15.25 -7.88 17.30
N SER A 36 -15.43 -6.73 17.94
CA SER A 36 -15.73 -5.48 17.23
C SER A 36 -14.52 -4.96 16.45
N ILE A 37 -13.31 -5.11 17.01
CA ILE A 37 -12.06 -4.78 16.29
C ILE A 37 -11.86 -5.77 15.14
N ALA A 38 -12.04 -7.07 15.37
CA ALA A 38 -11.93 -8.08 14.32
C ALA A 38 -12.90 -7.81 13.14
N ALA A 39 -14.17 -7.51 13.44
CA ALA A 39 -15.17 -7.17 12.44
C ALA A 39 -14.78 -5.91 11.64
N ALA A 40 -14.30 -4.87 12.34
CA ALA A 40 -13.81 -3.65 11.69
C ALA A 40 -12.60 -3.92 10.77
N SER A 41 -11.65 -4.74 11.21
CA SER A 41 -10.47 -5.14 10.42
C SER A 41 -10.86 -5.90 9.15
N ILE A 42 -11.82 -6.82 9.23
CA ILE A 42 -12.33 -7.55 8.06
C ILE A 42 -12.99 -6.59 7.07
N ALA A 43 -13.91 -5.74 7.55
CA ALA A 43 -14.59 -4.77 6.71
C ALA A 43 -13.60 -3.82 6.01
N ALA A 44 -12.62 -3.29 6.75
CA ALA A 44 -11.58 -2.43 6.21
C ALA A 44 -10.72 -3.13 5.14
N LYS A 45 -10.31 -4.38 5.40
CA LYS A 45 -9.51 -5.18 4.46
C LYS A 45 -10.27 -5.48 3.17
N VAL A 46 -11.50 -5.94 3.28
CA VAL A 46 -12.35 -6.27 2.12
C VAL A 46 -12.57 -5.04 1.25
N GLU A 47 -12.91 -3.89 1.84
CA GLU A 47 -13.11 -2.66 1.09
C GLU A 47 -11.83 -2.13 0.44
N ARG A 48 -10.69 -2.21 1.14
CA ARG A 48 -9.39 -1.86 0.54
C ARG A 48 -9.09 -2.75 -0.66
N ASP A 49 -9.27 -4.07 -0.53
CA ASP A 49 -8.92 -5.00 -1.60
C ASP A 49 -9.83 -4.81 -2.83
N ARG A 50 -11.12 -4.53 -2.62
CA ARG A 50 -12.06 -4.12 -3.69
C ARG A 50 -11.60 -2.85 -4.39
N LEU A 51 -11.16 -1.84 -3.63
CA LEU A 51 -10.65 -0.59 -4.20
C LEU A 51 -9.39 -0.83 -5.06
N MET A 52 -8.47 -1.67 -4.61
CA MET A 52 -7.27 -2.01 -5.38
C MET A 52 -7.59 -2.76 -6.67
N VAL A 53 -8.59 -3.63 -6.67
CA VAL A 53 -9.08 -4.27 -7.91
C VAL A 53 -9.65 -3.23 -8.87
N ARG A 54 -10.42 -2.24 -8.38
CA ARG A 54 -10.89 -1.14 -9.24
C ARG A 54 -9.74 -0.32 -9.82
N TYR A 55 -8.69 -0.05 -9.04
CA TYR A 55 -7.50 0.63 -9.54
C TYR A 55 -6.72 -0.19 -10.55
N ALA A 56 -6.76 -1.52 -10.51
CA ALA A 56 -6.13 -2.35 -11.51
C ALA A 56 -6.74 -2.12 -12.91
N SER A 57 -8.05 -1.85 -12.99
CA SER A 57 -8.70 -1.49 -14.27
C SER A 57 -8.27 -0.11 -14.78
N ALA A 58 -8.10 0.86 -13.88
CA ALA A 58 -7.67 2.22 -14.25
C ALA A 58 -6.17 2.32 -14.56
N TYR A 59 -5.35 1.49 -13.93
CA TYR A 59 -3.90 1.49 -14.00
C TYR A 59 -3.36 0.06 -14.21
N PRO A 60 -3.59 -0.53 -15.40
CA PRO A 60 -3.30 -1.95 -15.66
C PRO A 60 -1.82 -2.32 -15.55
N GLN A 61 -0.91 -1.34 -15.64
CA GLN A 61 0.53 -1.55 -15.61
C GLN A 61 1.08 -1.89 -14.21
N TYR A 62 0.30 -1.62 -13.15
CA TYR A 62 0.78 -1.65 -11.77
C TYR A 62 0.32 -2.87 -10.98
N ASP A 63 -0.47 -3.75 -11.59
CA ASP A 63 -0.92 -5.03 -11.00
C ASP A 63 -1.57 -4.90 -9.60
N PHE A 64 -2.34 -3.83 -9.38
CA PHE A 64 -3.00 -3.56 -8.10
C PHE A 64 -3.93 -4.69 -7.66
N ALA A 65 -4.46 -5.48 -8.59
CA ALA A 65 -5.31 -6.62 -8.30
C ALA A 65 -4.60 -7.70 -7.48
N ASN A 66 -3.29 -7.90 -7.69
CA ASN A 66 -2.53 -8.90 -6.94
C ASN A 66 -1.75 -8.28 -5.78
N ASN A 67 -1.04 -7.18 -6.02
CA ASN A 67 -0.17 -6.59 -5.00
C ASN A 67 -0.89 -5.67 -4.02
N LYS A 68 -2.15 -5.28 -4.26
CA LYS A 68 -2.95 -4.40 -3.38
C LYS A 68 -2.26 -3.07 -3.01
N GLY A 69 -1.34 -2.59 -3.84
CA GLY A 69 -0.53 -1.40 -3.60
C GLY A 69 0.68 -1.60 -2.70
N TYR A 70 0.99 -2.83 -2.27
CA TYR A 70 2.24 -3.13 -1.58
C TYR A 70 3.43 -2.98 -2.54
N GLY A 71 4.60 -2.57 -2.03
CA GLY A 71 5.82 -2.39 -2.80
C GLY A 71 6.50 -3.69 -3.19
N THR A 72 5.78 -4.57 -3.90
CA THR A 72 6.34 -5.80 -4.48
C THR A 72 7.32 -5.44 -5.60
N PRO A 73 8.29 -6.31 -5.94
CA PRO A 73 9.23 -6.05 -7.02
C PRO A 73 8.53 -5.64 -8.33
N ALA A 74 7.48 -6.39 -8.73
CA ALA A 74 6.70 -6.08 -9.93
C ALA A 74 6.07 -4.68 -9.89
N HIS A 75 5.54 -4.27 -8.72
CA HIS A 75 4.92 -2.96 -8.56
C HIS A 75 5.96 -1.83 -8.62
N LEU A 76 7.09 -1.99 -7.96
CA LEU A 76 8.19 -1.01 -7.99
C LEU A 76 8.78 -0.88 -9.40
N THR A 77 8.94 -1.99 -10.13
CA THR A 77 9.35 -1.97 -11.54
C THR A 77 8.35 -1.22 -12.41
N ALA A 78 7.04 -1.38 -12.19
CA ALA A 78 6.02 -0.62 -12.89
C ALA A 78 6.12 0.89 -12.59
N ILE A 79 6.35 1.28 -11.32
CA ILE A 79 6.56 2.68 -10.94
C ILE A 79 7.79 3.27 -11.63
N THR A 80 8.90 2.53 -11.70
CA THR A 80 10.10 3.00 -12.39
C THR A 80 9.89 3.13 -13.90
N LYS A 81 9.10 2.24 -14.50
CA LYS A 81 8.86 2.24 -15.96
C LYS A 81 7.81 3.26 -16.41
N PHE A 82 6.74 3.43 -15.64
CA PHE A 82 5.56 4.20 -16.03
C PHE A 82 5.34 5.46 -15.17
N GLY A 83 6.17 5.67 -14.15
CA GLY A 83 6.01 6.74 -13.16
C GLY A 83 4.98 6.41 -12.08
N PRO A 84 4.88 7.20 -11.01
CA PRO A 84 3.83 7.05 -10.00
C PRO A 84 2.49 7.60 -10.50
N THR A 85 1.39 6.97 -10.10
CA THR A 85 0.01 7.44 -10.38
C THR A 85 -0.54 8.28 -9.22
N PRO A 86 -1.66 9.01 -9.38
CA PRO A 86 -2.28 9.80 -8.30
C PRO A 86 -2.68 8.99 -7.05
N VAL A 87 -2.85 7.67 -7.17
CA VAL A 87 -3.18 6.80 -6.02
C VAL A 87 -1.94 6.40 -5.20
N HIS A 88 -0.74 6.69 -5.70
CA HIS A 88 0.50 6.42 -4.99
C HIS A 88 0.74 7.45 -3.88
N ARG A 89 1.27 6.98 -2.76
CA ARG A 89 1.72 7.84 -1.67
C ARG A 89 3.14 8.31 -1.95
N LEU A 90 3.28 9.49 -2.54
CA LEU A 90 4.57 10.04 -2.96
C LEU A 90 5.54 10.29 -1.79
N THR A 91 5.09 10.34 -0.54
CA THR A 91 5.97 10.48 0.62
C THR A 91 6.66 9.17 1.01
N PHE A 92 6.18 8.02 0.52
CA PHE A 92 6.70 6.71 0.89
C PHE A 92 8.06 6.49 0.22
N LYS A 93 9.08 6.19 1.03
CA LYS A 93 10.49 6.01 0.60
C LYS A 93 10.63 5.21 -0.71
N ARG A 94 10.05 4.00 -0.74
CA ARG A 94 10.10 3.08 -1.88
C ARG A 94 9.47 3.65 -3.15
N VAL A 95 8.39 4.43 -3.01
CA VAL A 95 7.73 5.06 -4.16
C VAL A 95 8.59 6.20 -4.69
N ARG A 96 9.20 7.01 -3.80
CA ARG A 96 10.12 8.09 -4.22
C ARG A 96 11.33 7.54 -4.96
N GLU A 97 12.00 6.54 -4.39
CA GLU A 97 13.18 5.90 -4.98
C GLU A 97 12.87 5.29 -6.35
N SER A 98 11.77 4.53 -6.45
CA SER A 98 11.35 3.98 -7.74
C SER A 98 10.96 5.04 -8.76
N ALA A 99 10.43 6.18 -8.33
CA ALA A 99 10.04 7.27 -9.21
C ALA A 99 11.21 8.18 -9.63
N SER A 100 12.23 8.37 -8.78
CA SER A 100 13.43 9.16 -9.10
C SER A 100 14.49 8.35 -9.85
N GLY A 101 14.32 7.03 -9.96
CA GLY A 101 15.33 6.14 -10.54
C GLY A 101 16.55 5.92 -9.63
N GLU A 102 16.51 6.45 -8.41
CA GLU A 102 17.56 6.31 -7.41
C GLU A 102 17.27 5.08 -6.54
N SER A 103 17.70 3.89 -6.97
CA SER A 103 17.65 2.71 -6.12
C SER A 103 18.81 2.73 -5.12
N SER A 104 18.56 2.99 -3.83
CA SER A 104 19.57 2.85 -2.77
C SER A 104 19.52 1.45 -2.11
N ASP A 105 20.48 0.61 -2.52
CA ASP A 105 21.16 -0.53 -1.84
C ASP A 105 20.43 -1.89 -1.62
N ALA A 106 21.07 -3.08 -1.68
CA ALA A 106 22.53 -3.41 -1.65
C ALA A 106 22.96 -4.75 -2.34
N ALA A 107 22.11 -5.46 -3.11
CA ALA A 107 22.40 -6.88 -3.47
C ALA A 107 22.23 -7.32 -4.95
N THR A 108 21.87 -6.46 -5.92
CA THR A 108 21.46 -6.94 -7.27
C THR A 108 21.94 -6.10 -8.45
N ILE A 109 23.01 -5.31 -8.28
CA ILE A 109 23.67 -4.63 -9.41
C ILE A 109 24.47 -5.62 -10.27
N GLY A 110 24.79 -6.81 -9.77
CA GLY A 110 25.82 -7.67 -10.35
C GLY A 110 25.52 -8.38 -11.69
N ARG A 111 24.34 -8.26 -12.33
CA ARG A 111 24.04 -9.13 -13.51
C ARG A 111 23.17 -8.58 -14.66
N HIS A 112 22.43 -7.48 -14.56
CA HIS A 112 21.36 -7.19 -15.55
C HIS A 112 21.50 -5.94 -16.42
N THR A 113 22.40 -5.00 -16.15
CA THR A 113 22.59 -3.83 -17.03
C THR A 113 23.47 -4.11 -18.23
N GLU A 114 24.36 -5.11 -18.19
CA GLU A 114 25.13 -5.53 -19.38
C GLU A 114 24.24 -6.04 -20.52
N GLN A 115 23.00 -6.46 -20.22
CA GLN A 115 22.08 -7.01 -21.22
C GLN A 115 21.19 -5.96 -21.90
N ILE A 116 21.04 -4.76 -21.32
CA ILE A 116 20.20 -3.70 -21.91
C ILE A 116 21.00 -2.84 -22.90
N VAL A 117 22.31 -2.68 -22.69
CA VAL A 117 23.20 -1.98 -23.66
C VAL A 117 23.24 -2.72 -25.01
N VAL A 118 23.00 -4.03 -25.01
CA VAL A 118 22.95 -4.86 -26.22
C VAL A 118 21.76 -4.51 -27.14
N THR A 119 20.71 -3.86 -26.64
CA THR A 119 19.50 -3.59 -27.45
C THR A 119 19.52 -2.24 -28.18
N HIS A 120 20.53 -1.38 -27.97
CA HIS A 120 20.61 -0.05 -28.60
C HIS A 120 21.71 0.11 -29.66
N LEU A 121 22.44 -0.95 -30.02
CA LEU A 121 23.37 -0.92 -31.15
C LEU A 121 22.73 -1.58 -32.38
N ARG A 122 22.17 -0.67 -33.18
CA ARG A 122 21.60 -0.79 -34.52
C ARG A 122 22.45 -1.66 -35.46
N PHE A 123 21.77 -2.45 -36.29
CA PHE A 123 22.15 -2.59 -37.70
C PHE A 123 21.58 -1.40 -38.48
#